data_AF-A0A6B1D9G1-F1
#
_entry.id   AF-A0A6B1D9G1-F1
#
_cell.length_a   1.000
_cell.length_b   1.000
_cell.length_c   1.000
_cell.angle_alpha   90.00
_cell.angle_beta   90.00
_cell.angle_gamma   90.00
#
_symmetry.space_group_name_H-M   'P 1'
#
loop_
_entity.id
_entity.type
_entity.pdbx_description
1 polymer ?
#
loop_
_entity_poly.entity_id
_entity_poly.type
_entity_poly.pdbx_seq_one_letter_code
_entity_poly.pdbx_strand_id
1 'polypeptide(L)'
;MIRKVCVDAALRGVDVNILTDKVRSIGAAAYIDTSGAALGETLARGWGQAVEAAMDDHFLSNEEKRALNRYRVQHNLSADHLDGSGHFTLFRMMNLLNALSEHGVAPRFDRRQVRPPFNLMKSEELLWMFGGTDYLEEVTKREFRGGSLGVSFRVAKGVYIRPGAFRGRSVATSSMQHTDSGILGITTKHIYFKGNRKSFRVRLEKIVSFDPYRDGLGIMRDTARAKPEVFRMGETDAWFLVNIIDAVMSMDSVRLPKAGDPTLDEIVDGGLA
;
A
#
# COMPACT_ATOMS: atom_id res chain seq x y z
N MET A 1 -12.93 -29.12 5.29
CA MET A 1 -12.77 -29.90 4.03
C MET A 1 -12.95 -29.01 2.80
N ILE A 2 -14.08 -28.27 2.67
CA ILE A 2 -14.34 -27.34 1.55
C ILE A 2 -13.17 -26.38 1.30
N ARG A 3 -12.68 -25.69 2.34
CA ARG A 3 -11.49 -24.81 2.26
C ARG A 3 -10.34 -25.45 1.50
N LYS A 4 -9.91 -26.65 1.92
CA LYS A 4 -8.76 -27.34 1.33
C LYS A 4 -9.00 -27.65 -0.16
N VAL A 5 -10.19 -28.14 -0.50
CA VAL A 5 -10.53 -28.48 -1.89
C VAL A 5 -10.53 -27.23 -2.77
N CYS A 6 -11.08 -26.10 -2.31
CA CYS A 6 -11.04 -24.85 -3.06
C CYS A 6 -9.62 -24.29 -3.21
N VAL A 7 -8.81 -24.32 -2.14
CA VAL A 7 -7.42 -23.83 -2.18
C VAL A 7 -6.57 -24.69 -3.12
N ASP A 8 -6.67 -26.02 -3.03
CA ASP A 8 -5.92 -26.94 -3.91
C ASP A 8 -6.36 -26.77 -5.38
N ALA A 9 -7.65 -26.53 -5.63
CA ALA A 9 -8.15 -26.24 -6.97
C ALA A 9 -7.65 -24.89 -7.51
N ALA A 10 -7.58 -23.87 -6.65
CA ALA A 10 -7.16 -22.52 -7.03
C ALA A 10 -5.63 -22.41 -7.25
N LEU A 11 -4.81 -23.05 -6.41
CA LEU A 11 -3.35 -23.00 -6.55
C LEU A 11 -2.78 -24.02 -7.52
N ARG A 12 -3.33 -25.24 -7.54
CA ARG A 12 -2.74 -26.37 -8.27
C ARG A 12 -3.62 -26.85 -9.42
N GLY A 13 -4.78 -26.23 -9.64
CA GLY A 13 -5.73 -26.66 -10.69
C GLY A 13 -6.39 -28.01 -10.43
N VAL A 14 -6.25 -28.57 -9.22
CA VAL A 14 -6.78 -29.89 -8.86
C VAL A 14 -8.30 -29.88 -8.93
N ASP A 15 -8.89 -30.73 -9.77
CA ASP A 15 -10.33 -30.92 -9.89
C ASP A 15 -11.14 -29.64 -10.18
N VAL A 16 -10.49 -28.59 -10.71
CA VAL A 16 -11.14 -27.28 -10.95
C VAL A 16 -12.42 -27.41 -11.80
N ASN A 17 -12.45 -28.35 -12.74
CA ASN A 17 -13.61 -28.65 -13.58
C ASN A 17 -14.83 -29.21 -12.85
N ILE A 18 -14.60 -29.93 -11.74
CA ILE A 18 -15.65 -30.59 -10.97
C ILE A 18 -15.80 -29.99 -9.58
N LEU A 19 -15.14 -28.85 -9.32
CA LEU A 19 -15.07 -28.23 -8.01
C LEU A 19 -16.45 -27.86 -7.47
N THR A 20 -17.30 -27.27 -8.30
CA THR A 20 -18.67 -26.90 -7.92
C THR A 20 -19.45 -28.09 -7.38
N ASP A 21 -19.38 -29.23 -8.05
CA ASP A 21 -20.09 -30.44 -7.65
C ASP A 21 -19.49 -31.03 -6.36
N LYS A 22 -18.16 -31.00 -6.22
CA LYS A 22 -17.48 -31.40 -4.97
C LYS A 22 -17.89 -30.51 -3.80
N VAL A 23 -17.90 -29.19 -3.97
CA VAL A 23 -18.29 -28.24 -2.92
C VAL A 23 -19.74 -28.47 -2.50
N ARG A 24 -20.65 -28.66 -3.45
CA ARG A 24 -22.06 -28.99 -3.16
C ARG A 24 -22.22 -30.32 -2.43
N SER A 25 -21.50 -31.35 -2.87
CA SER A 25 -21.54 -32.67 -2.23
C SER A 25 -21.05 -32.62 -0.79
N ILE A 26 -19.92 -31.94 -0.54
CA ILE A 26 -19.39 -31.76 0.82
C ILE A 26 -20.32 -30.89 1.66
N GLY A 27 -20.87 -29.81 1.09
CA GLY A 27 -21.82 -28.93 1.76
C GLY A 27 -23.08 -29.66 2.18
N ALA A 28 -23.67 -30.47 1.30
CA ALA A 28 -24.84 -31.29 1.61
C ALA A 28 -24.56 -32.30 2.74
N ALA A 29 -23.40 -32.98 2.70
CA ALA A 29 -23.02 -33.92 3.76
C ALA A 29 -22.75 -33.24 5.11
N ALA A 30 -22.36 -31.97 5.10
CA ALA A 30 -22.05 -31.17 6.29
C ALA A 30 -23.20 -30.25 6.74
N TYR A 31 -24.37 -30.28 6.08
CA TYR A 31 -25.50 -29.38 6.31
C TYR A 31 -25.13 -27.88 6.19
N ILE A 32 -24.27 -27.54 5.23
CA ILE A 32 -23.85 -26.17 4.90
C ILE A 32 -24.49 -25.76 3.58
N ASP A 33 -25.15 -24.60 3.55
CA ASP A 33 -25.67 -24.03 2.30
C ASP A 33 -24.51 -23.68 1.36
N THR A 34 -24.51 -24.34 0.21
CA THR A 34 -23.54 -24.17 -0.89
C THR A 34 -24.28 -24.07 -2.21
N SER A 35 -25.51 -23.55 -2.17
CA SER A 35 -26.38 -23.34 -3.32
C SER A 35 -26.45 -21.84 -3.69
N GLY A 36 -26.95 -21.54 -4.89
CA GLY A 36 -27.18 -20.16 -5.34
C GLY A 36 -25.99 -19.22 -5.11
N ALA A 37 -26.22 -18.11 -4.41
CA ALA A 37 -25.21 -17.11 -4.07
C ALA A 37 -24.15 -17.63 -3.08
N ALA A 38 -24.52 -18.49 -2.14
CA ALA A 38 -23.60 -19.04 -1.12
C ALA A 38 -22.48 -19.87 -1.76
N LEU A 39 -22.73 -20.49 -2.92
CA LEU A 39 -21.70 -21.15 -3.70
C LEU A 39 -20.63 -20.17 -4.18
N GLY A 40 -21.05 -19.04 -4.77
CA GLY A 40 -20.14 -18.02 -5.28
C GLY A 40 -19.26 -17.46 -4.18
N GLU A 41 -19.84 -17.14 -3.02
CA GLU A 41 -19.08 -16.69 -1.85
C GLU A 41 -18.09 -17.74 -1.35
N THR A 42 -18.49 -19.02 -1.32
CA THR A 42 -17.63 -20.13 -0.89
C THR A 42 -16.43 -20.29 -1.82
N LEU A 43 -16.66 -20.22 -3.13
CA LEU A 43 -15.62 -20.32 -4.14
C LEU A 43 -14.68 -19.09 -4.10
N ALA A 44 -15.23 -17.90 -3.91
CA ALA A 44 -14.47 -16.66 -3.76
C ALA A 44 -13.60 -16.66 -2.50
N ARG A 45 -14.12 -17.12 -1.35
CA ARG A 45 -13.30 -17.30 -0.13
C ARG A 45 -12.18 -18.31 -0.33
N GLY A 46 -12.45 -19.42 -1.02
CA GLY A 46 -11.44 -20.41 -1.34
C GLY A 46 -10.33 -19.86 -2.24
N TRP A 47 -10.69 -19.05 -3.23
CA TRP A 47 -9.74 -18.33 -4.08
C TRP A 47 -8.91 -17.32 -3.27
N GLY A 48 -9.55 -16.53 -2.39
CA GLY A 48 -8.84 -15.57 -1.55
C GLY A 48 -7.80 -16.23 -0.63
N GLN A 49 -8.18 -17.35 -0.01
CA GLN A 49 -7.27 -18.14 0.82
C GLN A 49 -6.13 -18.79 0.02
N ALA A 50 -6.36 -19.07 -1.26
CA ALA A 50 -5.29 -19.50 -2.16
C ALA A 50 -4.32 -18.35 -2.44
N VAL A 51 -4.82 -17.14 -2.71
CA VAL A 51 -3.96 -15.94 -2.85
C VAL A 51 -3.11 -15.74 -1.59
N GLU A 52 -3.69 -15.79 -0.39
CA GLU A 52 -2.91 -15.69 0.86
C GLU A 52 -1.82 -16.76 0.95
N ALA A 53 -2.17 -18.03 0.67
CA ALA A 53 -1.23 -19.13 0.78
C ALA A 53 -0.09 -19.05 -0.26
N ALA A 54 -0.37 -18.55 -1.47
CA ALA A 54 0.66 -18.27 -2.47
C ALA A 54 1.54 -17.06 -2.11
N MET A 55 1.16 -16.27 -1.10
CA MET A 55 1.98 -15.15 -0.64
C MET A 55 2.88 -15.48 0.54
N ASP A 56 2.87 -16.71 1.08
CA ASP A 56 3.71 -17.07 2.22
C ASP A 56 5.21 -16.81 1.94
N ASP A 57 5.63 -16.86 0.67
CA ASP A 57 7.00 -16.55 0.21
C ASP A 57 7.15 -15.15 -0.44
N HIS A 58 6.10 -14.32 -0.38
CA HIS A 58 6.01 -12.99 -1.00
C HIS A 58 6.25 -13.01 -2.53
N PHE A 59 6.02 -14.13 -3.19
CA PHE A 59 6.24 -14.26 -4.63
C PHE A 59 5.14 -15.10 -5.29
N LEU A 60 4.38 -14.48 -6.21
CA LEU A 60 3.39 -15.21 -6.97
C LEU A 60 4.00 -15.75 -8.26
N SER A 61 4.21 -17.05 -8.38
CA SER A 61 4.81 -17.66 -9.57
C SER A 61 3.88 -17.58 -10.79
N ASN A 62 4.46 -17.67 -12.00
CA ASN A 62 3.67 -17.68 -13.25
C ASN A 62 2.71 -18.87 -13.35
N GLU A 63 3.03 -20.00 -12.71
CA GLU A 63 2.13 -21.15 -12.62
C GLU A 63 0.92 -20.85 -11.73
N GLU A 64 1.14 -20.27 -10.55
CA GLU A 64 0.07 -19.90 -9.62
C GLU A 64 -0.82 -18.79 -10.19
N LYS A 65 -0.24 -17.78 -10.86
CA LYS A 65 -1.03 -16.76 -11.58
C LYS A 65 -2.01 -17.39 -12.56
N ARG A 66 -1.54 -18.34 -13.38
CA ARG A 66 -2.37 -19.06 -14.36
C ARG A 66 -3.45 -19.89 -13.68
N ALA A 67 -3.10 -20.60 -12.61
CA ALA A 67 -4.05 -21.43 -11.87
C ALA A 67 -5.17 -20.56 -11.23
N LEU A 68 -4.79 -19.49 -10.54
CA LEU A 68 -5.72 -18.53 -9.92
C LEU A 68 -6.62 -17.85 -10.95
N ASN A 69 -6.08 -17.44 -12.10
CA ASN A 69 -6.89 -16.82 -13.15
C ASN A 69 -7.83 -17.83 -13.81
N ARG A 70 -7.37 -19.06 -14.09
CA ARG A 70 -8.23 -20.14 -14.62
C ARG A 70 -9.40 -20.42 -13.69
N TYR A 71 -9.13 -20.56 -12.39
CA TYR A 71 -10.16 -20.78 -11.38
C TYR A 71 -11.21 -19.65 -11.41
N ARG A 72 -10.76 -18.39 -11.44
CA ARG A 72 -11.64 -17.22 -11.46
C ARG A 72 -12.57 -17.20 -12.67
N VAL A 73 -12.00 -17.37 -13.88
CA VAL A 73 -12.75 -17.36 -15.15
C VAL A 73 -13.74 -18.51 -15.18
N GLN A 74 -13.31 -19.71 -14.81
CA GLN A 74 -14.12 -20.92 -14.87
C GLN A 74 -15.35 -20.87 -13.95
N HIS A 75 -15.19 -20.25 -12.79
CA HIS A 75 -16.28 -20.14 -11.81
C HIS A 75 -17.01 -18.79 -11.87
N ASN A 76 -16.75 -17.99 -12.92
CA ASN A 76 -17.37 -16.68 -13.16
C ASN A 76 -17.32 -15.76 -11.93
N LEU A 77 -16.17 -15.73 -11.25
CA LEU A 77 -15.96 -14.90 -10.07
C LEU A 77 -15.61 -13.48 -10.52
N SER A 78 -16.59 -12.57 -10.43
CA SER A 78 -16.39 -11.15 -10.69
C SER A 78 -15.51 -10.49 -9.63
N ALA A 79 -14.93 -9.33 -9.96
CA ALA A 79 -14.17 -8.53 -9.01
C ALA A 79 -14.98 -8.23 -7.73
N ASP A 80 -16.27 -7.94 -7.86
CA ASP A 80 -17.17 -7.67 -6.72
C ASP A 80 -17.26 -8.83 -5.73
N HIS A 81 -17.22 -10.08 -6.22
CA HIS A 81 -17.21 -11.26 -5.34
C HIS A 81 -15.88 -11.48 -4.63
N LEU A 82 -14.78 -10.94 -5.17
CA LEU A 82 -13.42 -11.20 -4.69
C LEU A 82 -12.87 -10.09 -3.79
N ASP A 83 -13.31 -8.84 -3.98
CA ASP A 83 -12.69 -7.68 -3.33
C ASP A 83 -13.18 -7.43 -1.90
N GLY A 84 -14.27 -8.08 -1.47
CA GLY A 84 -14.83 -7.93 -0.11
C GLY A 84 -13.88 -8.30 1.03
N SER A 85 -12.76 -8.98 0.73
CA SER A 85 -11.72 -9.37 1.70
C SER A 85 -10.32 -8.85 1.33
N GLY A 86 -10.20 -8.00 0.31
CA GLY A 86 -8.92 -7.43 -0.14
C GLY A 86 -8.00 -8.40 -0.91
N HIS A 87 -8.33 -9.69 -1.01
CA HIS A 87 -7.51 -10.67 -1.74
C HIS A 87 -7.38 -10.37 -3.23
N PHE A 88 -8.41 -9.79 -3.86
CA PHE A 88 -8.33 -9.40 -5.26
C PHE A 88 -7.38 -8.23 -5.46
N THR A 89 -7.51 -7.20 -4.63
CA THR A 89 -6.55 -6.09 -4.54
C THR A 89 -5.12 -6.61 -4.37
N LEU A 90 -4.90 -7.58 -3.48
CA LEU A 90 -3.59 -8.20 -3.25
C LEU A 90 -3.06 -8.95 -4.48
N PHE A 91 -3.88 -9.76 -5.14
CA PHE A 91 -3.51 -10.43 -6.40
C PHE A 91 -3.11 -9.41 -7.49
N ARG A 92 -3.86 -8.31 -7.60
CA ARG A 92 -3.57 -7.20 -8.54
C ARG A 92 -2.22 -6.56 -8.25
N MET A 93 -1.92 -6.29 -6.98
CA MET A 93 -0.63 -5.79 -6.52
C MET A 93 0.52 -6.74 -6.90
N MET A 94 0.36 -8.04 -6.66
CA MET A 94 1.39 -9.05 -7.00
C MET A 94 1.67 -9.13 -8.50
N ASN A 95 0.63 -9.10 -9.33
CA ASN A 95 0.79 -9.09 -10.78
C ASN A 95 1.57 -7.86 -11.25
N LEU A 96 1.34 -6.69 -10.64
CA LEU A 96 2.07 -5.48 -10.95
C LEU A 96 3.56 -5.57 -10.55
N LEU A 97 3.87 -6.00 -9.32
CA LEU A 97 5.26 -6.16 -8.87
C LEU A 97 6.03 -7.13 -9.76
N ASN A 98 5.40 -8.26 -10.10
CA ASN A 98 6.00 -9.24 -10.98
C ASN A 98 6.22 -8.70 -12.40
N ALA A 99 5.25 -7.99 -12.98
CA ALA A 99 5.42 -7.40 -14.30
C ALA A 99 6.55 -6.36 -14.34
N LEU A 100 6.67 -5.55 -13.29
CA LEU A 100 7.75 -4.59 -13.14
C LEU A 100 9.11 -5.31 -13.02
N SER A 101 9.20 -6.33 -12.17
CA SER A 101 10.44 -7.07 -11.91
C SER A 101 10.90 -7.96 -13.09
N GLU A 102 9.97 -8.63 -13.78
CA GLU A 102 10.27 -9.59 -14.85
C GLU A 102 10.54 -8.90 -16.20
N HIS A 103 9.87 -7.78 -16.49
CA HIS A 103 9.91 -7.17 -17.82
C HIS A 103 10.57 -5.80 -17.87
N GLY A 104 10.73 -5.10 -16.74
CA GLY A 104 11.27 -3.74 -16.71
C GLY A 104 10.45 -2.73 -17.54
N VAL A 105 9.19 -3.06 -17.87
CA VAL A 105 8.27 -2.22 -18.62
C VAL A 105 7.14 -1.79 -17.69
N ALA A 106 6.96 -0.48 -17.56
CA ALA A 106 5.81 0.04 -16.83
C ALA A 106 4.52 -0.19 -17.64
N PRO A 107 3.43 -0.70 -17.02
CA PRO A 107 2.14 -0.78 -17.69
C PRO A 107 1.66 0.58 -18.18
N ARG A 108 0.89 0.56 -19.28
CA ARG A 108 0.21 1.76 -19.75
C ARG A 108 -1.04 2.02 -18.91
N PHE A 109 -1.13 3.21 -18.32
CA PHE A 109 -2.33 3.65 -17.64
C PHE A 109 -3.37 4.18 -18.64
N ASP A 110 -4.56 3.55 -18.70
CA ASP A 110 -5.64 4.00 -19.58
C ASP A 110 -6.44 5.16 -18.98
N ARG A 111 -6.03 6.37 -19.34
CA ARG A 111 -6.67 7.64 -18.94
C ARG A 111 -8.13 7.78 -19.42
N ARG A 112 -8.59 6.93 -20.35
CA ARG A 112 -9.98 6.96 -20.83
C ARG A 112 -10.93 6.24 -19.89
N GLN A 113 -10.44 5.23 -19.16
CA GLN A 113 -11.23 4.47 -18.19
C GLN A 113 -11.25 5.17 -16.84
N VAL A 114 -10.08 5.61 -16.35
CA VAL A 114 -9.95 6.23 -15.03
C VAL A 114 -9.26 7.58 -15.14
N ARG A 115 -9.89 8.61 -14.58
CA ARG A 115 -9.27 9.93 -14.41
C ARG A 115 -8.74 10.06 -12.97
N PRO A 116 -7.42 9.98 -12.74
CA PRO A 116 -6.87 10.13 -11.41
C PRO A 116 -7.05 11.58 -10.92
N PRO A 117 -7.09 11.82 -9.61
CA PRO A 117 -7.18 13.16 -9.02
C PRO A 117 -5.85 13.94 -9.12
N PHE A 118 -4.95 13.51 -10.01
CA PHE A 118 -3.59 14.03 -10.16
C PHE A 118 -3.38 14.55 -11.57
N ASN A 119 -2.68 15.67 -11.68
CA ASN A 119 -2.16 16.12 -12.96
C ASN A 119 -0.80 15.44 -13.22
N LEU A 120 -0.85 14.29 -13.89
CA LEU A 120 0.33 13.48 -14.22
C LEU A 120 1.25 14.24 -15.19
N MET A 121 2.56 14.12 -14.98
CA MET A 121 3.55 14.75 -15.84
C MET A 121 3.64 14.06 -17.21
N LYS A 122 4.32 14.71 -18.16
CA LYS A 122 4.63 14.08 -19.45
C LYS A 122 5.52 12.86 -19.22
N SER A 123 5.27 11.81 -20.01
CA SER A 123 6.10 10.60 -20.00
C SER A 123 6.15 9.94 -18.61
N GLU A 124 4.99 9.82 -17.98
CA GLU A 124 4.80 9.22 -16.66
C GLU A 124 3.52 8.37 -16.70
N GLU A 125 3.62 7.16 -16.16
CA GLU A 125 2.51 6.22 -16.03
C GLU A 125 2.12 6.08 -14.56
N LEU A 126 0.81 6.11 -14.30
CA LEU A 126 0.27 5.81 -12.98
C LEU A 126 0.30 4.30 -12.78
N LEU A 127 0.84 3.87 -11.64
CA LEU A 127 0.99 2.45 -11.32
C LEU A 127 -0.07 2.00 -10.31
N TRP A 128 -0.30 2.81 -9.26
CA TRP A 128 -1.28 2.47 -8.24
C TRP A 128 -1.81 3.70 -7.51
N MET A 129 -3.01 3.58 -6.95
CA MET A 129 -3.61 4.58 -6.05
C MET A 129 -4.08 3.91 -4.76
N PHE A 130 -3.63 4.45 -3.64
CA PHE A 130 -4.05 4.08 -2.30
C PHE A 130 -5.11 5.06 -1.82
N GLY A 131 -6.28 4.54 -1.46
CA GLY A 131 -7.34 5.33 -0.83
C GLY A 131 -7.17 5.36 0.68
N GLY A 132 -7.67 6.42 1.33
CA GLY A 132 -7.69 6.50 2.80
C GLY A 132 -6.30 6.62 3.44
N THR A 133 -5.31 7.12 2.70
CA THR A 133 -3.96 7.33 3.23
C THR A 133 -3.93 8.56 4.13
N ASP A 134 -3.46 8.39 5.36
CA ASP A 134 -3.18 9.47 6.29
C ASP A 134 -1.80 10.07 6.01
N TYR A 135 -1.74 11.40 5.91
CA TYR A 135 -0.50 12.14 5.76
C TYR A 135 -0.15 12.84 7.08
N LEU A 136 1.03 12.49 7.61
CA LEU A 136 1.57 13.00 8.86
C LEU A 136 2.84 13.80 8.57
N GLU A 137 3.02 14.91 9.27
CA GLU A 137 4.22 15.74 9.20
C GLU A 137 4.78 15.98 10.60
N GLU A 138 6.10 16.16 10.67
CA GLU A 138 6.73 16.58 11.91
C GLU A 138 6.36 18.04 12.25
N VAL A 139 5.71 18.21 13.40
CA VAL A 139 5.42 19.54 13.97
C VAL A 139 6.35 19.78 15.15
N THR A 140 7.22 20.78 15.01
CA THR A 140 8.08 21.26 16.08
C THR A 140 7.29 22.24 16.96
N LYS A 141 6.93 21.83 18.17
CA LYS A 141 6.37 22.76 19.16
C LYS A 141 7.52 23.30 20.03
N ARG A 142 7.60 24.62 20.14
CA ARG A 142 8.54 25.29 21.04
C ARG A 142 7.84 25.53 22.36
N GLU A 143 8.18 24.76 23.39
CA GLU A 143 7.75 25.07 24.75
C GLU A 143 8.77 26.01 25.40
N PHE A 144 8.28 27.09 26.00
CA PHE A 144 9.08 28.03 26.76
C PHE A 144 9.00 27.65 28.24
N ARG A 145 10.01 26.91 28.75
CA ARG A 145 10.12 26.64 30.19
C ARG A 145 10.99 27.73 30.84
N GLY A 146 10.33 28.73 31.45
CA GLY A 146 10.96 29.73 32.33
C GLY A 146 10.14 29.84 33.62
N GLY A 147 10.74 29.48 34.76
CA GLY A 147 10.06 29.40 36.06
C GLY A 147 10.41 30.52 37.05
N SER A 148 9.78 30.54 38.23
CA SER A 148 10.34 31.14 39.45
C SER A 148 9.60 30.71 40.73
N LEU A 149 10.26 29.98 41.62
CA LEU A 149 10.12 30.19 43.08
C LEU A 149 11.49 30.62 43.58
N GLY A 150 11.84 31.88 43.30
CA GLY A 150 13.01 32.52 43.88
C GLY A 150 12.70 32.90 45.32
N VAL A 151 12.98 32.00 46.27
CA VAL A 151 13.02 32.35 47.69
C VAL A 151 14.45 32.72 48.04
N SER A 152 14.68 33.99 48.37
CA SER A 152 15.96 34.47 48.90
C SER A 152 16.13 33.98 50.34
N PHE A 153 17.11 33.12 50.60
CA PHE A 153 17.47 32.69 51.95
C PHE A 153 18.60 33.58 52.52
N ARG A 154 18.40 34.06 53.76
CA ARG A 154 19.37 34.86 54.50
C ARG A 154 20.28 33.93 55.30
N VAL A 155 21.56 33.85 54.94
CA VAL A 155 22.52 32.95 55.63
C VAL A 155 23.35 33.69 56.70
N ALA A 156 23.54 35.02 56.58
CA ALA A 156 24.10 35.90 57.63
C ALA A 156 23.84 37.40 57.33
N LYS A 157 24.13 38.32 58.26
CA LYS A 157 24.11 39.78 58.01
C LYS A 157 25.22 40.15 57.02
N GLY A 158 24.85 40.75 55.88
CA GLY A 158 25.79 41.41 54.97
C GLY A 158 26.22 40.65 53.70
N VAL A 159 25.69 39.45 53.43
CA VAL A 159 25.99 38.71 52.20
C VAL A 159 24.70 38.41 51.45
N TYR A 160 24.61 38.88 50.20
CA TYR A 160 23.55 38.55 49.26
C TYR A 160 24.16 37.75 48.09
N ILE A 161 23.70 36.52 47.87
CA ILE A 161 23.98 35.83 46.60
C ILE A 161 22.94 36.32 45.59
N ARG A 162 23.41 36.95 44.52
CA ARG A 162 22.57 37.30 43.36
C ARG A 162 22.68 36.17 42.33
N PRO A 163 21.60 35.42 42.03
CA PRO A 163 21.59 34.56 40.86
C PRO A 163 21.63 35.45 39.61
N GLY A 164 22.64 35.25 38.77
CA GLY A 164 22.75 35.91 37.47
C GLY A 164 21.55 35.57 36.56
N ALA A 165 21.26 36.48 35.64
CA ALA A 165 20.15 36.40 34.69
C ALA A 165 20.05 35.03 33.99
N PHE A 166 19.00 34.28 34.30
CA PHE A 166 18.68 33.01 33.66
C PHE A 166 17.99 33.27 32.31
N ARG A 167 18.63 32.87 31.20
CA ARG A 167 18.00 32.83 29.86
C ARG A 167 17.22 31.51 29.74
N GLY A 168 15.90 31.58 29.66
CA GLY A 168 15.06 30.42 29.38
C GLY A 168 15.50 29.71 28.10
N ARG A 169 15.80 28.41 28.19
CA ARG A 169 16.16 27.58 27.03
C ARG A 169 14.86 27.02 26.47
N SER A 170 14.45 27.47 25.28
CA SER A 170 13.35 26.84 24.55
C SER A 170 13.75 25.40 24.24
N VAL A 171 12.97 24.43 24.71
CA VAL A 171 13.12 23.02 24.33
C VAL A 171 12.14 22.78 23.20
N ALA A 172 12.67 22.49 22.01
CA ALA A 172 11.86 22.08 20.87
C ALA A 172 11.55 20.59 21.04
N THR A 173 10.28 20.26 21.24
CA THR A 173 9.80 18.87 21.16
C THR A 173 9.14 18.69 19.81
N SER A 174 9.60 17.73 19.03
CA SER A 174 8.96 17.39 17.76
C SER A 174 8.03 16.19 17.91
N SER A 175 6.90 16.24 17.20
CA SER A 175 5.90 15.17 17.18
C SER A 175 5.32 15.05 15.78
N MET A 176 5.09 13.82 15.31
CA MET A 176 4.32 13.59 14.07
C MET A 176 2.86 13.94 14.30
N GLN A 177 2.32 14.84 13.48
CA GLN A 177 0.93 15.26 13.56
C GLN A 177 0.19 14.87 12.28
N HIS A 178 -0.96 14.23 12.44
CA HIS A 178 -1.92 14.04 11.35
C HIS A 178 -2.28 15.39 10.73
N THR A 179 -2.07 15.51 9.43
CA THR A 179 -2.24 16.75 8.69
C THR A 179 -3.43 16.67 7.75
N ASP A 180 -3.61 15.54 7.07
CA ASP A 180 -4.70 15.33 6.12
C ASP A 180 -4.90 13.83 5.84
N SER A 181 -6.03 13.47 5.23
CA SER A 181 -6.30 12.11 4.72
C SER A 181 -6.75 12.21 3.28
N GLY A 182 -6.33 11.26 2.45
CA GLY A 182 -6.53 11.38 1.01
C GLY A 182 -6.14 10.18 0.18
N ILE A 183 -5.85 10.46 -1.08
CA ILE A 183 -5.39 9.49 -2.07
C ILE A 183 -3.89 9.69 -2.28
N LEU A 184 -3.12 8.62 -2.11
CA LEU A 184 -1.72 8.56 -2.50
C LEU A 184 -1.62 7.85 -3.85
N GLY A 185 -0.98 8.48 -4.83
CA GLY A 185 -0.69 7.88 -6.14
C GLY A 185 0.80 7.61 -6.29
N ILE A 186 1.17 6.39 -6.69
CA ILE A 186 2.52 6.06 -7.11
C ILE A 186 2.55 5.90 -8.63
N THR A 187 3.61 6.45 -9.23
CA THR A 187 3.83 6.45 -10.67
C THR A 187 5.26 5.99 -10.95
N THR A 188 5.62 5.91 -12.23
CA THR A 188 7.00 5.63 -12.65
C THR A 188 8.03 6.70 -12.25
N LYS A 189 7.62 7.89 -11.77
CA LYS A 189 8.52 9.02 -11.51
C LYS A 189 8.26 9.78 -10.22
N HIS A 190 7.01 9.83 -9.78
CA HIS A 190 6.59 10.61 -8.62
C HIS A 190 5.67 9.83 -7.68
N ILE A 191 5.68 10.27 -6.42
CA ILE A 191 4.59 10.09 -5.47
C ILE A 191 3.71 11.34 -5.53
N TYR A 192 2.42 11.15 -5.66
CA TYR A 192 1.40 12.17 -5.60
C TYR A 192 0.56 11.98 -4.35
N PHE A 193 0.23 13.08 -3.66
CA PHE A 193 -0.76 13.05 -2.59
C PHE A 193 -1.85 14.08 -2.87
N LYS A 194 -3.10 13.68 -2.72
CA LYS A 194 -4.27 14.57 -2.72
C LYS A 194 -5.10 14.24 -1.49
N GLY A 195 -5.07 15.12 -0.50
CA GLY A 195 -6.05 15.20 0.59
C GLY A 195 -7.05 16.34 0.40
N ASN A 196 -7.79 16.68 1.45
CA ASN A 196 -8.78 17.77 1.38
C ASN A 196 -8.15 19.17 1.54
N ARG A 197 -7.01 19.26 2.23
CA ARG A 197 -6.29 20.50 2.56
C ARG A 197 -4.94 20.58 1.87
N LYS A 198 -4.24 19.44 1.73
CA LYS A 198 -2.93 19.35 1.10
C LYS A 198 -2.99 18.57 -0.19
N SER A 199 -2.24 19.04 -1.17
CA SER A 199 -1.99 18.31 -2.41
C SER A 199 -0.60 18.64 -2.91
N PHE A 200 0.19 17.63 -3.26
CA PHE A 200 1.55 17.81 -3.72
C PHE A 200 2.01 16.62 -4.55
N ARG A 201 3.18 16.79 -5.17
CA ARG A 201 3.93 15.72 -5.82
C ARG A 201 5.39 15.78 -5.40
N VAL A 202 6.03 14.63 -5.35
CA VAL A 202 7.46 14.46 -5.03
C VAL A 202 8.06 13.54 -6.07
N ARG A 203 9.17 13.96 -6.71
CA ARG A 203 9.94 13.06 -7.57
C ARG A 203 10.62 12.00 -6.71
N LEU A 204 10.57 10.74 -7.13
CA LEU A 204 11.22 9.63 -6.41
C LEU A 204 12.73 9.88 -6.26
N GLU A 205 13.39 10.35 -7.33
CA GLU A 205 14.81 10.77 -7.31
C GLU A 205 15.15 11.93 -6.35
N LYS A 206 14.13 12.62 -5.82
CA LYS A 206 14.28 13.72 -4.84
C LYS A 206 13.87 13.31 -3.43
N ILE A 207 13.78 12.01 -3.18
CA ILE A 207 13.63 11.43 -1.83
C ILE A 207 15.00 10.88 -1.42
N VAL A 208 15.47 11.32 -0.26
CA VAL A 208 16.80 10.99 0.29
C VAL A 208 16.76 9.69 1.10
N SER A 209 15.67 9.47 1.83
CA SER A 209 15.45 8.25 2.61
C SER A 209 14.00 7.80 2.51
N PHE A 210 13.85 6.48 2.51
CA PHE A 210 12.60 5.76 2.68
C PHE A 210 12.69 4.99 3.98
N ASP A 211 11.80 5.28 4.92
CA ASP A 211 11.78 4.70 6.26
C ASP A 211 10.52 3.84 6.39
N PRO A 212 10.59 2.53 6.06
CA PRO A 212 9.41 1.67 6.05
C PRO A 212 8.90 1.42 7.48
N TYR A 213 7.57 1.44 7.62
CA TYR A 213 6.85 1.08 8.83
C TYR A 213 5.86 -0.04 8.53
N ARG A 214 5.38 -0.72 9.58
CA ARG A 214 4.34 -1.74 9.42
C ARG A 214 3.06 -1.18 8.80
N ASP A 215 2.69 0.05 9.17
CA ASP A 215 1.47 0.74 8.78
C ASP A 215 1.73 1.93 7.84
N GLY A 216 2.90 1.99 7.17
CA GLY A 216 3.17 3.11 6.30
C GLY A 216 4.60 3.26 5.81
N LEU A 217 4.88 4.44 5.25
CA LEU A 217 6.19 4.81 4.73
C LEU A 217 6.54 6.24 5.14
N GLY A 218 7.68 6.39 5.80
CA GLY A 218 8.33 7.67 6.00
C GLY A 218 9.18 8.05 4.80
N ILE A 219 9.18 9.33 4.44
CA ILE A 219 10.09 9.89 3.44
C ILE A 219 10.77 11.16 3.95
N MET A 220 12.00 11.36 3.51
CA MET A 220 12.72 12.62 3.64
C MET A 220 13.01 13.19 2.25
N ARG A 221 12.54 14.41 1.96
CA ARG A 221 12.80 15.05 0.66
C ARG A 221 14.19 15.69 0.62
N ASP A 222 14.79 15.74 -0.56
CA ASP A 222 16.04 16.44 -0.87
C ASP A 222 15.81 17.97 -0.92
N THR A 223 15.52 18.57 0.24
CA THR A 223 15.41 20.03 0.38
C THR A 223 15.96 20.48 1.73
N ALA A 224 16.63 21.63 1.77
CA ALA A 224 17.29 22.15 2.98
C ALA A 224 16.36 22.42 4.19
N ARG A 225 15.04 22.42 4.00
CA ARG A 225 14.03 22.60 5.05
C ARG A 225 12.99 21.47 5.06
N ALA A 226 13.29 20.35 4.41
CA ALA A 226 12.42 19.19 4.43
C ALA A 226 12.24 18.73 5.87
N LYS A 227 11.02 18.34 6.20
CA LYS A 227 10.72 17.63 7.43
C LYS A 227 10.40 16.18 7.08
N PRO A 228 10.56 15.24 8.02
CA PRO A 228 10.03 13.90 7.86
C PRO A 228 8.52 13.97 7.57
N GLU A 229 8.12 13.23 6.54
CA GLU A 229 6.73 13.05 6.12
C GLU A 229 6.41 11.56 6.22
N VAL A 230 5.22 11.21 6.72
CA VAL A 230 4.79 9.80 6.81
C VAL A 230 3.44 9.64 6.14
N PHE A 231 3.34 8.63 5.30
CA PHE A 231 2.09 8.12 4.76
C PHE A 231 1.68 6.88 5.55
N ARG A 232 0.60 6.97 6.32
CA ARG A 232 0.03 5.85 7.07
C ARG A 232 -1.16 5.25 6.33
N MET A 233 -1.22 3.92 6.27
CA MET A 233 -2.21 3.11 5.53
C MET A 233 -2.29 1.69 6.12
N GLY A 234 -3.06 0.80 5.47
CA GLY A 234 -3.10 -0.61 5.86
C GLY A 234 -1.76 -1.32 5.65
N GLU A 235 -1.52 -2.41 6.38
CA GLU A 235 -0.23 -3.12 6.35
C GLU A 235 0.11 -3.66 4.96
N THR A 236 -0.88 -4.22 4.26
CA THR A 236 -0.73 -4.69 2.88
C THR A 236 -0.36 -3.55 1.93
N ASP A 237 -1.02 -2.40 2.07
CA ASP A 237 -0.75 -1.23 1.23
C ASP A 237 0.65 -0.65 1.50
N ALA A 238 1.06 -0.61 2.77
CA ALA A 238 2.38 -0.13 3.17
C ALA A 238 3.50 -1.02 2.62
N TRP A 239 3.35 -2.35 2.78
CA TRP A 239 4.25 -3.33 2.18
C TRP A 239 4.32 -3.15 0.67
N PHE A 240 3.17 -3.04 0.00
CA PHE A 240 3.14 -2.90 -1.44
C PHE A 240 3.79 -1.59 -1.92
N LEU A 241 3.54 -0.47 -1.22
CA LEU A 241 4.14 0.83 -1.53
C LEU A 241 5.67 0.78 -1.50
N VAL A 242 6.26 0.13 -0.50
CA VAL A 242 7.72 -0.03 -0.40
C VAL A 242 8.25 -0.83 -1.59
N ASN A 243 7.67 -2.02 -1.83
CA ASN A 243 8.14 -2.91 -2.89
C ASN A 243 7.98 -2.32 -4.29
N ILE A 244 6.89 -1.57 -4.55
CA ILE A 244 6.71 -0.95 -5.87
C ILE A 244 7.66 0.23 -6.07
N ILE A 245 8.01 0.97 -5.01
CA ILE A 245 9.04 2.01 -5.10
C ILE A 245 10.40 1.38 -5.40
N ASP A 246 10.77 0.31 -4.69
CA ASP A 246 12.02 -0.41 -4.93
C ASP A 246 12.09 -0.98 -6.35
N ALA A 247 11.00 -1.58 -6.82
CA ALA A 247 10.89 -2.09 -8.19
C ALA A 247 11.05 -0.97 -9.23
N VAL A 248 10.46 0.21 -9.02
CA VAL A 248 10.59 1.35 -9.93
C VAL A 248 11.99 1.95 -9.90
N MET A 249 12.60 2.07 -8.72
CA MET A 249 13.90 2.70 -8.53
C MET A 249 15.08 1.82 -8.95
N SER A 250 14.91 0.50 -8.93
CA SER A 250 15.91 -0.47 -9.39
C SER A 250 15.94 -0.64 -10.91
N MET A 251 14.98 -0.09 -11.65
CA MET A 251 15.01 -0.09 -13.11
C MET A 251 16.06 0.90 -13.63
N ASP A 252 17.12 0.39 -14.27
CA ASP A 252 18.19 1.18 -14.92
C ASP A 252 17.63 2.27 -15.86
N SER A 253 16.47 2.01 -16.46
CA SER A 253 15.58 3.02 -17.03
C SER A 253 14.19 2.43 -17.18
N VAL A 254 13.17 3.02 -16.55
CA VAL A 254 11.77 2.60 -16.77
C VAL A 254 11.45 2.78 -18.24
N ARG A 255 11.32 1.66 -18.97
CA ARG A 255 10.85 1.72 -20.35
C ARG A 255 9.38 2.10 -20.32
N LEU A 256 9.06 3.24 -20.93
CA LEU A 256 7.68 3.65 -21.13
C LEU A 256 6.99 2.71 -22.13
N PRO A 257 5.71 2.39 -21.88
CA PRO A 257 4.96 1.50 -22.73
C PRO A 257 4.71 2.13 -24.10
N LYS A 258 4.69 1.29 -25.14
CA LYS A 258 4.35 1.63 -26.52
C LYS A 258 2.91 1.23 -26.84
N ALA A 259 2.40 1.68 -27.98
CA ALA A 259 1.14 1.19 -28.52
C ALA A 259 1.25 -0.32 -28.77
N GLY A 260 0.29 -1.10 -28.23
CA GLY A 260 0.30 -2.56 -28.26
C GLY A 260 0.89 -3.23 -27.01
N ASP A 261 1.62 -2.50 -26.16
CA ASP A 261 2.00 -3.03 -24.85
C ASP A 261 0.75 -3.16 -23.95
N PRO A 262 0.75 -4.10 -22.98
CA PRO A 262 -0.40 -4.31 -22.12
C PRO A 262 -0.75 -3.07 -21.28
N THR A 263 -2.04 -2.89 -21.06
CA THR A 263 -2.58 -1.92 -20.10
C THR A 263 -2.34 -2.37 -18.67
N LEU A 264 -2.39 -1.40 -17.75
CA LEU A 264 -2.35 -1.69 -16.32
C LEU A 264 -3.43 -2.70 -15.92
N ASP A 265 -4.66 -2.53 -16.39
CA ASP A 265 -5.77 -3.42 -16.04
C ASP A 265 -5.57 -4.84 -16.57
N GLU A 266 -5.07 -5.01 -17.80
CA GLU A 266 -4.71 -6.32 -18.36
C GLU A 266 -3.63 -7.03 -17.53
N ILE A 267 -2.64 -6.30 -17.02
CA ILE A 267 -1.59 -6.86 -16.16
C ILE A 267 -2.19 -7.27 -14.82
N VAL A 268 -2.81 -6.33 -14.11
CA VAL A 268 -3.19 -6.54 -12.70
C VAL A 268 -4.33 -7.55 -12.56
N ASP A 269 -5.25 -7.61 -13.53
CA ASP A 269 -6.37 -8.56 -13.49
C ASP A 269 -5.98 -9.98 -13.98
N GLY A 270 -4.69 -10.18 -14.33
CA GLY A 270 -4.15 -11.48 -14.75
C GLY A 270 -4.52 -11.86 -16.19
N GLY A 271 -4.86 -10.90 -17.04
CA GLY A 271 -5.25 -11.12 -18.43
C GLY A 271 -4.12 -11.58 -19.36
N LEU A 272 -2.87 -11.52 -18.89
CA LEU A 272 -1.66 -11.86 -19.65
C LEU A 272 -1.02 -13.22 -19.28
N ALA A 273 -1.69 -14.01 -18.43
CA ALA A 273 -1.17 -15.26 -17.89
C ALA A 273 -1.44 -16.48 -18.80
#